data_AF-A0A6G1U4D9-F1
#
_entry.id   AF-A0A6G1U4D9-F1
#
_cell.length_a   1.000
_cell.length_b   1.000
_cell.length_c   1.000
_cell.angle_alpha   90.00
_cell.angle_beta   90.00
_cell.angle_gamma   90.00
#
_symmetry.space_group_name_H-M   'P 1'
#
loop_
_entity.id
_entity.type
_entity.pdbx_description
1 polymer ?
#
loop_
_entity_poly.entity_id
_entity_poly.type
_entity_poly.pdbx_seq_one_letter_code
_entity_poly.pdbx_strand_id
1 'polypeptide(L)'
;MTALNNNKETSINPMIIMDKAIDMSTRLSGSQFPVSIFPAKIQRIIKEVHECHSFPTDYISAAILTALAVGIGNTHLAQMKQGWLESPILYMALIGRPGANKSHPLSFAMKPFLDYDYEQNKLFEEQYSKFEEKMCMSRKERIENGEDGFPQEPIRKRFLVSDVTPEGLSYIHAQNKRGLCLWTDELSAWFKNFNRYNNGSEEQFWLSVFSAKTTISDRRSSKSSIFIKRPYISVIGTIQKKILSELAKGERSSNGFIDRILFVMPNLQQKARWSDRELPDNIERDWQAIIQQLIDMECPINEQQEIEPHVLSFTEEAKARLYEWQHHFSEQCDNETNDTIVSIYCKLEIYIIRFCLIIQLARWTCGECDKEAIDLLSVERAIRLTEYFKNSAISVQNILNENMLTAQQQAIVNHLPATFTTAQAHDVAKENDMKSRTLERFLNDNIGVLFRKEKHGEYSKINS
;
A
#
# COMPACT_ATOMS: atom_id res chain seq x y z
N MET A 1 14.75 -52.70 8.68
CA MET A 1 14.57 -51.30 9.14
C MET A 1 15.18 -50.39 8.10
N THR A 2 14.40 -50.12 7.07
CA THR A 2 14.77 -49.36 5.88
C THR A 2 14.67 -47.86 6.20
N ALA A 3 15.81 -47.17 6.19
CA ALA A 3 15.87 -45.72 6.20
C ALA A 3 15.44 -45.22 4.81
N LEU A 4 14.25 -44.62 4.73
CA LEU A 4 13.79 -43.90 3.55
C LEU A 4 14.50 -42.55 3.53
N ASN A 5 15.47 -42.44 2.62
CA ASN A 5 16.16 -41.22 2.25
C ASN A 5 15.16 -40.31 1.51
N ASN A 6 14.51 -39.40 2.23
CA ASN A 6 13.69 -38.35 1.62
C ASN A 6 14.61 -37.26 1.07
N ASN A 7 15.21 -37.52 -0.09
CA ASN A 7 15.67 -36.46 -0.98
C ASN A 7 14.42 -35.73 -1.48
N LYS A 8 14.04 -34.62 -0.82
CA LYS A 8 13.16 -33.62 -1.43
C LYS A 8 13.94 -33.03 -2.60
N GLU A 9 13.71 -33.55 -3.80
CA GLU A 9 14.03 -32.83 -5.02
C GLU A 9 13.32 -31.48 -4.93
N THR A 10 14.09 -30.41 -4.75
CA THR A 10 13.61 -29.04 -4.92
C THR A 10 13.29 -28.88 -6.40
N SER A 11 12.06 -29.24 -6.80
CA SER A 11 11.63 -29.08 -8.19
C SER A 11 11.78 -27.61 -8.56
N ILE A 12 12.73 -27.33 -9.44
CA ILE A 12 13.00 -25.98 -9.90
C ILE A 12 11.80 -25.53 -10.73
N ASN A 13 10.97 -24.65 -10.18
CA ASN A 13 9.82 -24.10 -10.90
C ASN A 13 10.31 -23.11 -11.97
N PRO A 14 10.10 -23.36 -13.28
CA PRO A 14 10.58 -22.51 -14.37
C PRO A 14 10.09 -21.05 -14.28
N MET A 15 8.87 -20.84 -13.77
CA MET A 15 8.30 -19.51 -13.61
C MET A 15 9.09 -18.68 -12.57
N ILE A 16 9.55 -19.31 -11.49
CA ILE A 16 10.35 -18.63 -10.47
C ILE A 16 11.70 -18.17 -11.06
N ILE A 17 12.31 -18.96 -11.96
CA ILE A 17 13.53 -18.56 -12.67
C ILE A 17 13.25 -17.38 -13.59
N MET A 18 12.20 -17.46 -14.41
CA MET A 18 11.83 -16.36 -15.31
C MET A 18 11.59 -15.07 -14.52
N ASP A 19 10.86 -15.15 -13.42
CA ASP A 19 10.61 -14.01 -12.55
C ASP A 19 11.92 -13.41 -12.03
N LYS A 20 12.91 -14.24 -11.63
CA LYS A 20 14.24 -13.75 -11.19
C LYS A 20 14.99 -13.04 -12.32
N ALA A 21 14.91 -13.55 -13.55
CA ALA A 21 15.56 -12.94 -14.71
C ALA A 21 14.92 -11.58 -15.07
N ILE A 22 13.59 -11.49 -15.01
CA ILE A 22 12.83 -10.24 -15.25
C ILE A 22 13.21 -9.18 -14.21
N ASP A 23 13.23 -9.55 -12.93
CA ASP A 23 13.60 -8.63 -11.84
C ASP A 23 15.06 -8.18 -11.97
N MET A 24 15.97 -9.08 -12.36
CA MET A 24 17.37 -8.74 -12.60
C MET A 24 17.52 -7.72 -13.74
N SER A 25 16.80 -7.91 -14.85
CA SER A 25 16.78 -6.93 -15.95
C SER A 25 16.24 -5.57 -15.49
N THR A 26 15.20 -5.57 -14.66
CA THR A 26 14.57 -4.35 -14.15
C THR A 26 15.49 -3.59 -13.18
N ARG A 27 16.27 -4.33 -12.37
CA ARG A 27 17.32 -3.75 -11.50
C ARG A 27 18.44 -3.11 -12.29
N LEU A 28 18.84 -3.69 -13.42
CA LEU A 28 19.83 -3.08 -14.32
C LEU A 28 19.34 -1.74 -14.90
N SER A 29 18.02 -1.58 -15.07
CA SER A 29 17.40 -0.29 -15.44
C SER A 29 17.16 0.67 -14.26
N GLY A 30 17.61 0.33 -13.05
CA GLY A 30 17.58 1.22 -11.89
C GLY A 30 16.32 1.13 -11.01
N SER A 31 15.45 0.17 -11.26
CA SER A 31 14.24 -0.08 -10.46
C SER A 31 14.42 -1.26 -9.52
N GLN A 32 14.01 -1.10 -8.25
CA GLN A 32 14.09 -2.19 -7.27
C GLN A 32 12.77 -2.96 -7.13
N PHE A 33 11.67 -2.42 -7.68
CA PHE A 33 10.36 -3.06 -7.61
C PHE A 33 10.36 -4.38 -8.40
N PRO A 34 9.87 -5.48 -7.82
CA PRO A 34 9.85 -6.78 -8.49
C PRO A 34 8.68 -6.84 -9.50
N VAL A 35 8.90 -6.35 -10.73
CA VAL A 35 7.85 -6.32 -11.77
C VAL A 35 7.34 -7.72 -12.12
N SER A 36 8.15 -8.76 -11.89
CA SER A 36 7.76 -10.14 -12.14
C SER A 36 6.56 -10.63 -11.33
N ILE A 37 6.17 -9.93 -10.25
CA ILE A 37 4.99 -10.31 -9.47
C ILE A 37 3.69 -10.18 -10.27
N PHE A 38 3.69 -9.34 -11.30
CA PHE A 38 2.52 -9.11 -12.13
C PHE A 38 2.42 -10.17 -13.23
N PRO A 39 1.21 -10.45 -13.74
CA PRO A 39 1.03 -11.25 -14.95
C PRO A 39 1.67 -10.57 -16.17
N ALA A 40 2.00 -11.36 -17.19
CA ALA A 40 2.75 -10.91 -18.37
C ALA A 40 2.10 -9.71 -19.08
N LYS A 41 0.76 -9.68 -19.12
CA LYS A 41 0.00 -8.56 -19.72
C LYS A 41 0.24 -7.24 -18.97
N ILE A 42 0.25 -7.27 -17.65
CA ILE A 42 0.54 -6.10 -16.81
C ILE A 42 2.03 -5.71 -16.87
N GLN A 43 2.94 -6.69 -16.89
CA GLN A 43 4.36 -6.42 -17.08
C GLN A 43 4.64 -5.67 -18.39
N ARG A 44 3.93 -6.05 -19.48
CA ARG A 44 3.98 -5.34 -20.75
C ARG A 44 3.48 -3.90 -20.62
N ILE A 45 2.34 -3.67 -19.97
CA ILE A 45 1.81 -2.32 -19.73
C ILE A 45 2.85 -1.46 -19.01
N ILE A 46 3.44 -1.96 -17.92
CA ILE A 46 4.48 -1.27 -17.15
C ILE A 46 5.69 -0.91 -18.01
N LYS A 47 6.16 -1.86 -18.84
CA LYS A 47 7.29 -1.65 -19.73
C LYS A 47 6.99 -0.57 -20.77
N GLU A 48 5.85 -0.63 -21.44
CA GLU A 48 5.49 0.30 -22.52
C GLU A 48 5.32 1.74 -21.99
N VAL A 49 4.64 1.92 -20.85
CA VAL A 49 4.51 3.27 -20.26
C VAL A 49 5.84 3.80 -19.71
N HIS A 50 6.74 2.92 -19.26
CA HIS A 50 8.10 3.32 -18.92
C HIS A 50 8.88 3.77 -20.17
N GLU A 51 8.85 3.01 -21.27
CA GLU A 51 9.60 3.33 -22.50
C GLU A 51 9.05 4.55 -23.25
N CYS A 52 7.72 4.76 -23.24
CA CYS A 52 7.09 5.87 -23.96
C CYS A 52 6.96 7.14 -23.11
N HIS A 53 6.51 7.02 -21.85
CA HIS A 53 6.25 8.18 -20.98
C HIS A 53 7.30 8.42 -19.91
N SER A 54 8.32 7.56 -19.83
CA SER A 54 9.37 7.63 -18.81
C SER A 54 8.81 7.65 -17.38
N PHE A 55 7.73 6.91 -17.16
CA PHE A 55 7.19 6.67 -15.83
C PHE A 55 8.19 5.83 -15.04
N PRO A 56 8.63 6.25 -13.83
CA PRO A 56 9.49 5.40 -13.02
C PRO A 56 8.78 4.09 -12.69
N THR A 57 9.44 2.96 -12.99
CA THR A 57 8.88 1.62 -12.88
C THR A 57 8.31 1.33 -11.48
N ASP A 58 8.99 1.76 -10.42
CA ASP A 58 8.52 1.62 -9.04
C ASP A 58 7.18 2.33 -8.81
N TYR A 59 7.01 3.57 -9.31
CA TYR A 59 5.77 4.33 -9.11
C TYR A 59 4.59 3.77 -9.88
N ILE A 60 4.79 3.40 -11.15
CA ILE A 60 3.71 2.80 -11.95
C ILE A 60 3.31 1.43 -11.40
N SER A 61 4.29 0.60 -11.00
CA SER A 61 4.04 -0.73 -10.44
C SER A 61 3.24 -0.64 -9.13
N ALA A 62 3.65 0.27 -8.26
CA ALA A 62 2.94 0.59 -7.02
C ALA A 62 1.51 1.07 -7.28
N ALA A 63 1.31 2.00 -8.22
CA ALA A 63 0.00 2.52 -8.56
C ALA A 63 -0.93 1.45 -9.15
N ILE A 64 -0.40 0.58 -10.03
CA ILE A 64 -1.12 -0.58 -10.58
C ILE A 64 -1.51 -1.55 -9.48
N LEU A 65 -0.62 -1.86 -8.53
CA LEU A 65 -0.92 -2.74 -7.40
C LEU A 65 -2.08 -2.18 -6.56
N THR A 66 -2.09 -0.88 -6.29
CA THR A 66 -3.22 -0.24 -5.57
C THR A 66 -4.49 -0.23 -6.40
N ALA A 67 -4.43 0.05 -7.70
CA ALA A 67 -5.60 -0.01 -8.58
C ALA A 67 -6.25 -1.40 -8.59
N LEU A 68 -5.44 -2.46 -8.63
CA LEU A 68 -5.92 -3.85 -8.50
C LEU A 68 -6.59 -4.08 -7.14
N ALA A 69 -5.95 -3.66 -6.05
CA ALA A 69 -6.54 -3.73 -4.70
C ALA A 69 -7.92 -3.06 -4.65
N VAL A 70 -8.03 -1.83 -5.15
CA VAL A 70 -9.27 -1.04 -5.17
C VAL A 70 -10.36 -1.71 -6.00
N GLY A 71 -10.01 -2.26 -7.17
CA GLY A 71 -10.95 -3.00 -8.00
C GLY A 71 -11.48 -4.25 -7.30
N ILE A 72 -10.65 -4.94 -6.51
CA ILE A 72 -11.08 -6.08 -5.68
C ILE A 72 -12.01 -5.59 -4.57
N GLY A 73 -11.63 -4.58 -3.79
CA GLY A 73 -12.45 -4.06 -2.70
C GLY A 73 -12.90 -5.16 -1.72
N ASN A 74 -14.16 -5.09 -1.29
CA ASN A 74 -14.82 -6.09 -0.44
C ASN A 74 -15.39 -7.30 -1.20
N THR A 75 -15.05 -7.51 -2.48
CA THR A 75 -15.58 -8.65 -3.25
C THR A 75 -14.97 -9.99 -2.84
N HIS A 76 -13.69 -9.97 -2.44
CA HIS A 76 -12.94 -11.16 -2.07
C HIS A 76 -12.14 -10.93 -0.79
N LEU A 77 -11.95 -12.01 -0.01
CA LEU A 77 -11.09 -12.04 1.18
C LEU A 77 -10.15 -13.23 1.09
N ALA A 78 -8.94 -13.08 1.64
CA ALA A 78 -8.03 -14.21 1.83
C ALA A 78 -8.21 -14.81 3.22
N GLN A 79 -8.27 -16.14 3.31
CA GLN A 79 -8.40 -16.87 4.56
C GLN A 79 -7.17 -17.75 4.80
N MET A 80 -6.36 -17.37 5.79
CA MET A 80 -5.18 -18.15 6.19
C MET A 80 -5.56 -19.32 7.13
N LYS A 81 -6.47 -19.05 8.06
CA LYS A 81 -7.06 -20.04 8.98
C LYS A 81 -8.47 -19.63 9.34
N GLN A 82 -9.24 -20.54 9.93
CA GLN A 82 -10.60 -20.24 10.38
C GLN A 82 -10.62 -19.00 11.27
N GLY A 83 -11.48 -18.03 10.92
CA GLY A 83 -11.61 -16.75 11.64
C GLY A 83 -10.54 -15.69 11.33
N TRP A 84 -9.49 -16.03 10.56
CA TRP A 84 -8.51 -15.05 10.09
C TRP A 84 -8.76 -14.72 8.62
N LEU A 85 -9.37 -13.56 8.40
CA LEU A 85 -9.69 -13.03 7.09
C LEU A 85 -8.93 -11.72 6.86
N GLU A 86 -8.36 -11.54 5.67
CA GLU A 86 -7.70 -10.30 5.27
C GLU A 86 -8.34 -9.73 4.02
N SER A 87 -8.67 -8.43 4.08
CA SER A 87 -9.09 -7.63 2.93
C SER A 87 -7.87 -7.04 2.23
N PRO A 88 -7.88 -6.85 0.89
CA PRO A 88 -6.73 -6.33 0.14
C PRO A 88 -6.58 -4.81 0.30
N ILE A 89 -6.58 -4.29 1.53
CA ILE A 89 -6.41 -2.86 1.83
C ILE A 89 -4.93 -2.51 1.81
N LEU A 90 -4.56 -1.51 1.01
CA LEU A 90 -3.18 -1.01 0.90
C LEU A 90 -3.09 0.46 1.32
N TYR A 91 -2.13 0.80 2.19
CA TYR A 91 -1.74 2.18 2.46
C TYR A 91 -0.38 2.43 1.81
N MET A 92 -0.34 3.25 0.77
CA MET A 92 0.82 3.39 -0.10
C MET A 92 1.25 4.86 -0.26
N ALA A 93 2.56 5.09 -0.20
CA ALA A 93 3.13 6.43 -0.33
C ALA A 93 4.26 6.45 -1.37
N LEU A 94 4.06 7.20 -2.45
CA LEU A 94 5.04 7.40 -3.52
C LEU A 94 5.96 8.57 -3.15
N ILE A 95 7.21 8.26 -2.77
CA ILE A 95 8.19 9.26 -2.29
C ILE A 95 9.12 9.68 -3.42
N GLY A 96 9.27 10.99 -3.61
CA GLY A 96 10.33 11.53 -4.47
C GLY A 96 10.42 13.05 -4.48
N ARG A 97 11.47 13.61 -5.07
CA ARG A 97 11.63 15.06 -5.22
C ARG A 97 10.52 15.71 -6.05
N PRO A 98 10.23 17.01 -5.88
CA PRO A 98 9.38 17.75 -6.83
C PRO A 98 9.84 17.53 -8.28
N GLY A 99 8.90 17.29 -9.19
CA GLY A 99 9.19 16.98 -10.59
C GLY A 99 9.68 15.56 -10.88
N ALA A 100 9.67 14.63 -9.91
CA ALA A 100 10.04 13.22 -10.12
C ALA A 100 9.00 12.37 -10.88
N ASN A 101 8.02 13.00 -11.57
CA ASN A 101 6.98 12.30 -12.34
C ASN A 101 6.19 11.24 -11.53
N LYS A 102 5.72 11.61 -10.33
CA LYS A 102 5.01 10.70 -9.41
C LYS A 102 3.50 10.62 -9.68
N SER A 103 2.89 11.76 -10.05
CA SER A 103 1.45 11.86 -10.21
C SER A 103 0.96 11.26 -11.52
N HIS A 104 1.70 11.38 -12.63
CA HIS A 104 1.26 10.81 -13.92
C HIS A 104 1.12 9.28 -13.92
N PRO A 105 2.06 8.48 -13.36
CA PRO A 105 1.85 7.04 -13.19
C PRO A 105 0.61 6.70 -12.38
N LEU A 106 0.35 7.48 -11.32
CA LEU A 106 -0.82 7.33 -10.46
C LEU A 106 -2.12 7.62 -11.22
N SER A 107 -2.16 8.71 -11.99
CA SER A 107 -3.30 9.06 -12.85
C SER A 107 -3.54 7.99 -13.92
N PHE A 108 -2.49 7.46 -14.55
CA PHE A 108 -2.62 6.38 -15.54
C PHE A 108 -3.26 5.13 -14.93
N ALA A 109 -2.75 4.68 -13.77
CA ALA A 109 -3.26 3.48 -13.13
C ALA A 109 -4.72 3.63 -12.66
N MET A 110 -5.09 4.83 -12.17
CA MET A 110 -6.43 5.12 -11.66
C MET A 110 -7.44 5.58 -12.71
N LYS A 111 -7.00 5.85 -13.95
CA LYS A 111 -7.86 6.32 -15.06
C LYS A 111 -9.16 5.51 -15.22
N PRO A 112 -9.14 4.16 -15.18
CA PRO A 112 -10.39 3.39 -15.29
C PRO A 112 -11.43 3.71 -14.21
N PHE A 113 -10.99 3.98 -12.98
CA PHE A 113 -11.88 4.38 -11.89
C PHE A 113 -12.33 5.83 -12.02
N LEU A 114 -11.48 6.73 -12.53
CA LEU A 114 -11.85 8.12 -12.81
C LEU A 114 -12.94 8.18 -13.88
N ASP A 115 -12.79 7.41 -14.96
CA ASP A 115 -13.76 7.35 -16.05
C ASP A 115 -15.10 6.77 -15.55
N TYR A 116 -15.05 5.68 -14.76
CA TYR A 116 -16.25 5.12 -14.11
C TYR A 116 -16.93 6.12 -13.16
N ASP A 117 -16.17 6.76 -12.26
CA ASP A 117 -16.72 7.72 -11.29
C ASP A 117 -17.32 8.95 -11.98
N TYR A 118 -16.78 9.36 -13.13
CA TYR A 118 -17.33 10.42 -13.96
C TYR A 118 -18.67 10.02 -14.60
N GLU A 119 -18.78 8.81 -15.16
CA GLU A 119 -20.04 8.30 -15.69
C GLU A 119 -21.10 8.15 -14.59
N GLN A 120 -20.73 7.59 -13.43
CA GLN A 120 -21.64 7.48 -12.29
C GLN A 120 -22.07 8.84 -11.75
N ASN A 121 -21.22 9.87 -11.85
CA ASN A 121 -21.60 11.22 -11.47
C ASN A 121 -22.68 11.80 -12.40
N LYS A 122 -22.57 11.60 -13.72
CA LYS A 122 -23.61 12.04 -14.67
C LYS A 122 -24.94 11.35 -14.38
N LEU A 123 -24.92 10.03 -14.18
CA LEU A 123 -26.11 9.27 -13.82
C LEU A 123 -26.73 9.76 -12.51
N PHE A 124 -25.89 10.06 -11.52
CA PHE A 124 -26.33 10.62 -10.25
C PHE A 124 -26.97 12.00 -10.42
N GLU A 125 -26.37 12.91 -11.19
CA GLU A 125 -26.92 14.25 -11.47
C GLU A 125 -28.32 14.15 -12.09
N GLU A 126 -28.49 13.29 -13.10
CA GLU A 126 -29.80 13.05 -13.72
C GLU A 126 -30.83 12.47 -12.74
N GLN A 127 -30.43 11.51 -11.91
CA GLN A 127 -31.30 10.91 -10.88
C GLN A 127 -31.66 11.92 -9.80
N TYR A 128 -30.72 12.79 -9.44
CA TYR A 128 -30.88 13.78 -8.39
C TYR A 128 -31.81 14.91 -8.84
N SER A 129 -31.71 15.38 -10.08
CA SER A 129 -32.68 16.34 -10.65
C SER A 129 -34.11 15.77 -10.64
N LYS A 130 -34.28 14.50 -11.05
CA LYS A 130 -35.59 13.81 -10.97
C LYS A 130 -36.09 13.67 -9.54
N PHE A 131 -35.19 13.43 -8.59
CA PHE A 131 -35.52 13.36 -7.17
C PHE A 131 -35.98 14.73 -6.63
N GLU A 132 -35.31 15.82 -6.99
CA GLU A 132 -35.70 17.18 -6.61
C GLU A 132 -37.07 17.57 -7.19
N GLU A 133 -37.31 17.30 -8.47
CA GLU A 133 -38.62 17.51 -9.12
C GLU A 133 -39.73 16.79 -8.37
N LYS A 134 -39.51 15.51 -8.04
CA LYS A 134 -40.46 14.70 -7.26
C LYS A 134 -40.65 15.26 -5.86
N MET A 135 -39.58 15.75 -5.22
CA MET A 135 -39.67 16.37 -3.89
C MET A 135 -40.53 17.64 -3.88
N CYS A 136 -40.53 18.41 -4.98
CA CYS A 136 -41.39 19.56 -5.16
C CYS A 136 -42.86 19.22 -5.46
N MET A 137 -43.15 18.02 -5.99
CA MET A 137 -44.52 17.57 -6.23
C MET A 137 -45.30 17.32 -4.94
N SER A 138 -46.59 17.64 -4.97
CA SER A 138 -47.51 17.29 -3.88
C SER A 138 -47.74 15.78 -3.82
N ARG A 139 -48.13 15.26 -2.65
CA ARG A 139 -48.46 13.83 -2.48
C ARG A 139 -49.51 13.35 -3.47
N LYS A 140 -50.47 14.22 -3.83
CA LYS A 140 -51.56 13.90 -4.76
C LYS A 140 -51.05 13.74 -6.20
N GLU A 141 -50.17 14.64 -6.65
CA GLU A 141 -49.53 14.55 -7.97
C GLU A 141 -48.60 13.32 -8.09
N ARG A 142 -47.94 12.91 -7.00
CA ARG A 142 -47.14 11.67 -6.99
C ARG A 142 -48.00 10.42 -7.19
N ILE A 143 -49.13 10.34 -6.49
CA ILE A 143 -50.09 9.24 -6.61
C ILE A 143 -50.70 9.20 -8.02
N GLU A 144 -51.03 10.37 -8.60
CA GLU A 144 -51.56 10.47 -9.98
C GLU A 144 -50.54 10.03 -11.04
N ASN A 145 -49.24 10.21 -10.77
CA ASN A 145 -48.14 9.70 -11.61
C ASN A 145 -47.77 8.23 -11.32
N GLY A 146 -48.54 7.51 -10.50
CA GLY A 146 -48.33 6.09 -10.20
C GLY A 146 -47.23 5.78 -9.17
N GLU A 147 -46.80 6.78 -8.39
CA GLU A 147 -45.77 6.65 -7.36
C GLU A 147 -46.34 6.93 -5.96
N ASP A 148 -46.64 5.87 -5.20
CA ASP A 148 -47.21 5.96 -3.84
C ASP A 148 -46.15 6.15 -2.73
N GLY A 149 -44.86 6.02 -3.09
CA GLY A 149 -43.72 6.10 -2.17
C GLY A 149 -43.15 7.51 -1.98
N PHE A 150 -42.45 7.73 -0.87
CA PHE A 150 -41.62 8.93 -0.71
C PHE A 150 -40.36 8.80 -1.60
N PRO A 151 -39.98 9.84 -2.37
CA PRO A 151 -38.78 9.79 -3.20
C PRO A 151 -37.56 9.42 -2.37
N GLN A 152 -36.78 8.46 -2.85
CA GLN A 152 -35.51 8.07 -2.23
C GLN A 152 -34.39 8.88 -2.85
N GLU A 153 -33.51 9.41 -2.00
CA GLU A 153 -32.33 10.13 -2.45
C GLU A 153 -31.40 9.15 -3.19
N PRO A 154 -30.98 9.46 -4.43
CA PRO A 154 -30.09 8.59 -5.17
C PRO A 154 -28.72 8.52 -4.48
N ILE A 155 -28.01 7.40 -4.70
CA ILE A 155 -26.68 7.20 -4.15
C ILE A 155 -25.64 7.37 -5.26
N ARG A 156 -24.70 8.30 -5.06
CA ARG A 156 -23.55 8.43 -5.95
C ARG A 156 -22.57 7.27 -5.74
N LYS A 157 -22.55 6.35 -6.70
CA LYS A 157 -21.57 5.26 -6.77
C LYS A 157 -20.20 5.82 -7.16
N ARG A 158 -19.15 5.39 -6.47
CA ARG A 158 -17.77 5.78 -6.77
C ARG A 158 -16.74 4.89 -6.09
N PHE A 159 -15.53 4.89 -6.62
CA PHE A 159 -14.35 4.28 -6.00
C PHE A 159 -13.43 5.32 -5.37
N LEU A 160 -13.28 6.48 -5.97
CA LEU A 160 -12.27 7.46 -5.58
C LEU A 160 -12.86 8.56 -4.69
N VAL A 161 -12.09 8.94 -3.69
CA VAL A 161 -12.35 10.12 -2.85
C VAL A 161 -11.07 10.92 -2.69
N SER A 162 -11.22 12.25 -2.71
CA SER A 162 -10.15 13.22 -2.47
C SER A 162 -10.75 14.37 -1.67
N ASP A 163 -9.94 15.00 -0.82
CA ASP A 163 -10.31 16.15 0.03
C ASP A 163 -11.67 16.01 0.73
N VAL A 164 -11.78 15.00 1.60
CA VAL A 164 -13.02 14.67 2.32
C VAL A 164 -12.80 14.70 3.83
N THR A 165 -13.75 15.26 4.58
CA THR A 165 -13.71 15.21 6.05
C THR A 165 -13.93 13.78 6.54
N PRO A 166 -13.46 13.39 7.74
CA PRO A 166 -13.68 12.04 8.27
C PRO A 166 -15.15 11.62 8.34
N GLU A 167 -16.04 12.58 8.60
CA GLU A 167 -17.50 12.36 8.66
C GLU A 167 -18.06 12.11 7.27
N GLY A 168 -17.69 12.94 6.30
CA GLY A 168 -18.05 12.76 4.90
C GLY A 168 -17.53 11.41 4.40
N LEU A 169 -16.30 11.04 4.74
CA LEU A 169 -15.71 9.76 4.33
C LEU A 169 -16.50 8.57 4.87
N SER A 170 -16.88 8.61 6.16
CA SER A 170 -17.69 7.56 6.79
C SER A 170 -19.08 7.44 6.13
N TYR A 171 -19.71 8.58 5.82
CA TYR A 171 -21.01 8.60 5.15
C TYR A 171 -20.94 8.03 3.72
N ILE A 172 -19.94 8.45 2.95
CA ILE A 172 -19.71 7.97 1.58
C ILE A 172 -19.39 6.47 1.58
N HIS A 173 -18.60 6.01 2.57
CA HIS A 173 -18.25 4.60 2.71
C HIS A 173 -19.48 3.74 3.02
N ALA A 174 -20.36 4.21 3.91
CA ALA A 174 -21.62 3.50 4.21
C ALA A 174 -22.52 3.32 2.98
N GLN A 175 -22.48 4.26 2.05
CA GLN A 175 -23.17 4.18 0.75
C GLN A 175 -22.43 3.30 -0.27
N ASN A 176 -21.11 3.28 -0.24
CA ASN A 176 -20.23 2.55 -1.17
C ASN A 176 -19.57 1.36 -0.47
N LYS A 177 -20.39 0.37 -0.08
CA LYS A 177 -19.96 -0.79 0.72
C LYS A 177 -18.86 -1.64 0.09
N ARG A 178 -18.69 -1.55 -1.24
CA ARG A 178 -17.62 -2.23 -1.96
C ARG A 178 -16.24 -1.74 -1.53
N GLY A 179 -16.13 -0.47 -1.14
CA GLY A 179 -14.88 0.13 -0.69
C GLY A 179 -14.52 1.38 -1.48
N LEU A 180 -13.61 2.16 -0.91
CA LEU A 180 -13.13 3.41 -1.47
C LEU A 180 -11.60 3.41 -1.59
N CYS A 181 -11.08 4.36 -2.34
CA CYS A 181 -9.68 4.73 -2.39
C CYS A 181 -9.54 6.21 -2.06
N LEU A 182 -8.83 6.52 -0.98
CA LEU A 182 -8.34 7.88 -0.77
C LEU A 182 -7.18 8.11 -1.73
N TRP A 183 -7.47 8.85 -2.80
CA TRP A 183 -6.53 9.22 -3.84
C TRP A 183 -6.17 10.70 -3.70
N THR A 184 -4.91 10.99 -3.38
CA THR A 184 -4.47 12.36 -3.13
C THR A 184 -3.12 12.65 -3.77
N ASP A 185 -3.07 13.74 -4.53
CA ASP A 185 -1.82 14.42 -4.80
C ASP A 185 -1.41 15.13 -3.50
N GLU A 186 -0.25 14.75 -2.95
CA GLU A 186 0.28 15.23 -1.68
C GLU A 186 -0.44 14.70 -0.40
N LEU A 187 -0.15 13.45 -0.04
CA LEU A 187 -0.60 12.79 1.20
C LEU A 187 -0.27 13.57 2.49
N SER A 188 0.63 14.55 2.45
CA SER A 188 0.99 15.35 3.62
C SER A 188 -0.19 16.06 4.27
N ALA A 189 -1.18 16.48 3.47
CA ALA A 189 -2.40 17.10 3.98
C ALA A 189 -3.21 16.10 4.81
N TRP A 190 -3.36 14.88 4.31
CA TRP A 190 -3.99 13.78 5.04
C TRP A 190 -3.26 13.48 6.36
N PHE A 191 -1.93 13.40 6.35
CA PHE A 191 -1.14 13.22 7.57
C PHE A 191 -1.27 14.38 8.58
N LYS A 192 -1.44 15.61 8.10
CA LYS A 192 -1.62 16.79 8.96
C LYS A 192 -2.99 16.81 9.63
N ASN A 193 -4.02 16.24 8.99
CA ASN A 193 -5.39 16.24 9.50
C ASN A 193 -5.58 15.39 10.75
N PHE A 194 -4.79 14.32 10.96
CA PHE A 194 -4.86 13.47 12.17
C PHE A 194 -4.77 14.24 13.50
N ASN A 195 -4.14 15.43 13.52
CA ASN A 195 -3.98 16.24 14.74
C ASN A 195 -4.95 17.43 14.82
N ARG A 196 -5.75 17.70 13.77
CA ARG A 196 -6.46 18.97 13.64
C ARG A 196 -7.83 18.97 14.33
N TYR A 197 -8.45 17.79 14.52
CA TYR A 197 -9.87 17.74 14.87
C TYR A 197 -10.25 17.04 16.17
N ASN A 198 -9.40 16.22 16.80
CA ASN A 198 -9.58 15.72 18.19
C ASN A 198 -8.42 14.79 18.56
N ASN A 199 -8.09 14.69 19.85
CA ASN A 199 -7.04 13.84 20.43
C ASN A 199 -7.14 12.35 19.99
N GLY A 200 -6.59 11.98 18.83
CA GLY A 200 -6.35 10.59 18.39
C GLY A 200 -7.53 9.80 17.78
N SER A 201 -8.73 10.37 17.65
CA SER A 201 -9.91 9.64 17.15
C SER A 201 -9.85 9.29 15.66
N GLU A 202 -9.27 10.15 14.82
CA GLU A 202 -9.08 9.87 13.39
C GLU A 202 -8.07 8.75 13.16
N GLU A 203 -6.98 8.73 13.94
CA GLU A 203 -5.98 7.67 13.85
C GLU A 203 -6.59 6.31 14.18
N GLN A 204 -7.39 6.22 15.24
CA GLN A 204 -8.12 4.99 15.59
C GLN A 204 -9.08 4.53 14.49
N PHE A 205 -9.74 5.46 13.79
CA PHE A 205 -10.56 5.14 12.63
C PHE A 205 -9.72 4.47 11.53
N TRP A 206 -8.61 5.08 11.12
CA TRP A 206 -7.75 4.52 10.08
C TRP A 206 -7.05 3.21 10.49
N LEU A 207 -6.77 3.02 11.78
CA LEU A 207 -6.30 1.74 12.32
C LEU A 207 -7.37 0.64 12.25
N SER A 208 -8.63 1.00 12.46
CA SER A 208 -9.79 0.10 12.36
C SER A 208 -10.05 -0.28 10.90
N VAL A 209 -10.01 0.71 9.99
CA VAL A 209 -10.09 0.51 8.54
C VAL A 209 -8.96 -0.40 8.06
N PHE A 210 -7.72 -0.15 8.47
CA PHE A 210 -6.59 -1.00 8.09
C PHE A 210 -6.82 -2.45 8.47
N SER A 211 -7.43 -2.70 9.64
CA SER A 211 -7.70 -4.04 10.16
C SER A 211 -9.04 -4.62 9.66
N ALA A 212 -9.73 -3.92 8.75
CA ALA A 212 -11.10 -4.23 8.29
C ALA A 212 -12.10 -4.50 9.44
N LYS A 213 -11.89 -3.87 10.61
CA LYS A 213 -12.73 -4.05 11.79
C LYS A 213 -13.97 -3.17 11.70
N THR A 214 -15.12 -3.72 12.10
CA THR A 214 -16.39 -2.98 12.18
C THR A 214 -16.18 -1.59 12.76
N THR A 215 -16.65 -0.58 12.04
CA THR A 215 -16.53 0.81 12.44
C THR A 215 -17.91 1.37 12.73
N ILE A 216 -18.06 1.97 13.91
CA ILE A 216 -19.29 2.60 14.38
C ILE A 216 -18.99 4.07 14.64
N SER A 217 -19.77 4.96 14.06
CA SER A 217 -19.69 6.40 14.31
C SER A 217 -21.02 6.92 14.84
N ASP A 218 -21.06 7.13 16.16
CA ASP A 218 -22.20 7.71 16.86
C ASP A 218 -21.92 9.20 17.10
N ARG A 219 -22.41 10.07 16.23
CA ARG A 219 -22.24 11.52 16.37
C ARG A 219 -23.57 12.20 16.67
N ARG A 220 -23.54 13.14 17.62
CA ARG A 220 -24.72 13.89 18.12
C ARG A 220 -25.44 14.72 17.04
N SER A 221 -24.78 15.06 15.93
CA SER A 221 -25.32 15.89 14.85
C SER A 221 -25.92 15.11 13.67
N SER A 222 -25.66 13.80 13.57
CA SER A 222 -26.27 12.94 12.54
C SER A 222 -27.55 12.32 13.09
N LYS A 223 -28.66 12.40 12.33
CA LYS A 223 -29.96 11.79 12.71
C LYS A 223 -29.90 10.25 12.84
N SER A 224 -28.83 9.61 12.37
CA SER A 224 -28.59 8.17 12.42
C SER A 224 -27.11 7.88 12.68
N SER A 225 -26.79 6.85 13.46
CA SER A 225 -25.43 6.33 13.60
C SER A 225 -24.97 5.70 12.28
N ILE A 226 -23.69 5.87 11.95
CA ILE A 226 -23.09 5.20 10.79
C ILE A 226 -22.48 3.88 11.27
N PHE A 227 -22.98 2.77 10.74
CA PHE A 227 -22.48 1.44 11.02
C PHE A 227 -21.91 0.80 9.75
N ILE A 228 -20.62 0.51 9.75
CA ILE A 228 -19.92 -0.12 8.64
C ILE A 228 -19.37 -1.46 9.12
N LYS A 229 -19.98 -2.56 8.67
CA LYS A 229 -19.61 -3.92 9.07
C LYS A 229 -18.19 -4.31 8.61
N ARG A 230 -17.81 -3.91 7.39
CA ARG A 230 -16.52 -4.23 6.78
C ARG A 230 -15.93 -2.99 6.10
N PRO A 231 -15.24 -2.11 6.85
CA PRO A 231 -14.63 -0.95 6.22
C PRO A 231 -13.54 -1.39 5.23
N TYR A 232 -13.52 -0.73 4.09
CA TYR A 232 -12.50 -0.88 3.06
C TYR A 232 -12.19 0.50 2.51
N ILE A 233 -11.01 1.01 2.84
CA ILE A 233 -10.49 2.25 2.25
C ILE A 233 -9.00 2.03 2.02
N SER A 234 -8.59 1.88 0.77
CA SER A 234 -7.17 1.92 0.40
C SER A 234 -6.71 3.37 0.32
N VAL A 235 -5.43 3.62 0.53
CA VAL A 235 -4.84 4.97 0.50
C VAL A 235 -3.66 4.94 -0.46
N ILE A 236 -3.64 5.86 -1.41
CA ILE A 236 -2.44 6.10 -2.22
C ILE A 236 -2.30 7.57 -2.54
N GLY A 237 -1.05 8.02 -2.51
CA GLY A 237 -0.72 9.34 -2.98
C GLY A 237 0.77 9.61 -2.95
N THR A 238 1.10 10.84 -3.28
CA THR A 238 2.49 11.28 -3.45
C THR A 238 2.99 11.99 -2.20
N ILE A 239 4.27 11.81 -1.86
CA ILE A 239 4.94 12.49 -0.75
C ILE A 239 6.25 13.07 -1.25
N GLN A 240 6.56 14.28 -0.81
CA GLN A 240 7.87 14.87 -1.01
C GLN A 240 8.85 14.36 0.06
N LYS A 241 10.07 14.00 -0.34
CA LYS A 241 11.09 13.45 0.60
C LYS A 241 11.30 14.31 1.85
N LYS A 242 11.22 15.65 1.74
CA LYS A 242 11.39 16.58 2.89
C LYS A 242 10.31 16.41 3.96
N ILE A 243 9.09 16.08 3.55
CA ILE A 243 7.91 15.97 4.43
C ILE A 243 8.01 14.72 5.31
N LEU A 244 8.78 13.70 4.91
CA LEU A 244 9.00 12.51 5.75
C LEU A 244 9.47 12.88 7.16
N SER A 245 10.37 13.86 7.28
CA SER A 245 10.84 14.34 8.58
C SER A 245 9.74 14.96 9.46
N GLU A 246 8.68 15.52 8.88
CA GLU A 246 7.50 16.02 9.61
C GLU A 246 6.57 14.88 10.04
N LEU A 247 6.58 13.75 9.33
CA LEU A 247 5.80 12.56 9.68
C LEU A 247 6.40 11.81 10.88
N ALA A 248 7.73 11.85 11.01
CA ALA A 248 8.44 11.22 12.12
C ALA A 248 8.48 12.07 13.42
N LYS A 249 8.11 13.35 13.36
CA LYS A 249 8.10 14.24 14.54
C LYS A 249 6.82 14.08 15.36
N GLY A 250 6.97 13.97 16.68
CA GLY A 250 5.88 13.96 17.67
C GLY A 250 5.30 12.57 17.96
N GLU A 251 4.13 12.51 18.60
CA GLU A 251 3.42 11.27 19.01
C GLU A 251 2.96 10.36 17.84
N ARG A 252 3.23 10.76 16.58
CA ARG A 252 2.84 10.04 15.36
C ARG A 252 3.65 8.75 15.14
N SER A 253 4.89 8.72 15.62
CA SER A 253 5.75 7.54 15.56
C SER A 253 5.41 6.51 16.66
N SER A 254 4.80 6.94 17.76
CA SER A 254 4.52 6.07 18.91
C SER A 254 3.29 5.18 18.76
N ASN A 255 2.35 5.49 17.86
CA ASN A 255 1.09 4.74 17.70
C ASN A 255 1.13 3.66 16.59
N GLY A 256 2.26 3.55 15.88
CA GLY A 256 2.50 2.53 14.85
C GLY A 256 1.67 2.68 13.57
N PHE A 257 1.02 3.83 13.35
CA PHE A 257 0.30 4.10 12.11
C PHE A 257 1.23 4.14 10.89
N ILE A 258 2.37 4.83 11.04
CA ILE A 258 3.38 4.95 9.98
C ILE A 258 3.91 3.58 9.54
N ASP A 259 3.99 2.62 10.47
CA ASP A 259 4.48 1.26 10.20
C ASP A 259 3.58 0.47 9.24
N ARG A 260 2.35 0.95 9.01
CA ARG A 260 1.41 0.38 8.04
C ARG A 260 1.59 0.95 6.64
N ILE A 261 2.40 1.99 6.43
CA ILE A 261 2.55 2.62 5.12
C ILE A 261 3.60 1.88 4.30
N LEU A 262 3.21 1.42 3.13
CA LEU A 262 4.06 0.87 2.10
C LEU A 262 4.73 2.02 1.34
N PHE A 263 6.00 2.27 1.65
CA PHE A 263 6.78 3.31 1.00
C PHE A 263 7.37 2.84 -0.32
N VAL A 264 7.31 3.70 -1.34
CA VAL A 264 7.87 3.44 -2.67
C VAL A 264 8.83 4.59 -2.99
N MET A 265 10.11 4.28 -3.00
CA MET A 265 11.17 5.29 -3.17
C MET A 265 12.27 4.76 -4.10
N PRO A 266 12.15 4.97 -5.43
CA PRO A 266 13.18 4.57 -6.38
C PRO A 266 14.50 5.30 -6.12
N ASN A 267 15.62 4.56 -6.29
CA ASN A 267 16.98 5.05 -6.09
C ASN A 267 17.39 6.09 -7.15
N LEU A 268 17.04 5.85 -8.42
CA LEU A 268 17.23 6.82 -9.48
C LEU A 268 16.04 7.77 -9.55
N GLN A 269 16.24 9.02 -9.12
CA GLN A 269 15.30 10.12 -9.35
C GLN A 269 15.79 11.09 -10.43
N GLN A 270 16.72 10.67 -11.29
CA GLN A 270 17.19 11.52 -12.40
C GLN A 270 16.00 11.89 -13.29
N LYS A 271 16.03 13.12 -13.83
CA LYS A 271 14.97 13.59 -14.71
C LYS A 271 15.07 12.79 -16.00
N ALA A 272 14.00 12.07 -16.35
CA ALA A 272 13.96 11.37 -17.63
C ALA A 272 14.08 12.35 -18.79
N ARG A 273 14.73 11.90 -19.87
CA ARG A 273 14.77 12.63 -21.13
C ARG A 273 13.45 12.41 -21.86
N TRP A 274 13.04 13.40 -22.65
CA TRP A 274 11.87 13.22 -23.52
C TRP A 274 12.12 12.09 -24.52
N SER A 275 11.06 11.36 -24.83
CA SER A 275 11.03 10.26 -25.79
C SER A 275 10.03 10.63 -26.88
N ASP A 276 10.39 10.37 -28.13
CA ASP A 276 9.48 10.53 -29.28
C ASP A 276 8.61 9.29 -29.50
N ARG A 277 8.71 8.27 -28.63
CA ARG A 277 7.88 7.07 -28.72
C ARG A 277 6.47 7.36 -28.22
N GLU A 278 5.49 7.09 -29.07
CA GLU A 278 4.10 7.11 -28.70
C GLU A 278 3.70 5.82 -28.01
N LEU A 279 2.77 5.91 -27.05
CA LEU A 279 2.23 4.73 -26.39
C LEU A 279 1.30 4.00 -27.37
N PRO A 280 1.46 2.68 -27.60
CA PRO A 280 0.56 1.95 -28.48
C PRO A 280 -0.88 2.01 -27.98
N ASP A 281 -1.84 2.25 -28.88
CA ASP A 281 -3.27 2.44 -28.57
C ASP A 281 -3.91 1.29 -27.78
N ASN A 282 -3.33 0.09 -27.86
CA ASN A 282 -3.86 -1.07 -27.15
C ASN A 282 -3.50 -1.06 -25.66
N ILE A 283 -2.47 -0.34 -25.21
CA ILE A 283 -1.99 -0.41 -23.82
C ILE A 283 -3.01 0.14 -22.85
N GLU A 284 -3.59 1.30 -23.14
CA GLU A 284 -4.65 1.87 -22.30
C GLU A 284 -5.92 1.00 -22.32
N ARG A 285 -6.29 0.47 -23.49
CA ARG A 285 -7.45 -0.42 -23.64
C ARG A 285 -7.26 -1.74 -22.88
N ASP A 286 -6.06 -2.30 -22.93
CA ASP A 286 -5.68 -3.51 -22.22
C ASP A 286 -5.74 -3.30 -20.70
N TRP A 287 -5.26 -2.15 -20.21
CA TRP A 287 -5.37 -1.78 -18.80
C TRP A 287 -6.82 -1.56 -18.37
N GLN A 288 -7.60 -0.81 -19.17
CA GLN A 288 -9.03 -0.60 -18.94
C GLN A 288 -9.76 -1.93 -18.84
N ALA A 289 -9.53 -2.87 -19.75
CA ALA A 289 -10.21 -4.17 -19.74
C ALA A 289 -9.93 -4.97 -18.46
N ILE A 290 -8.68 -4.95 -17.97
CA ILE A 290 -8.29 -5.64 -16.73
C ILE A 290 -9.05 -5.05 -15.52
N ILE A 291 -9.07 -3.72 -15.38
CA ILE A 291 -9.76 -3.07 -14.27
C ILE A 291 -11.28 -3.17 -14.42
N GLN A 292 -11.81 -3.07 -15.64
CA GLN A 292 -13.23 -3.22 -15.92
C GLN A 292 -13.73 -4.60 -15.49
N GLN A 293 -12.97 -5.66 -15.76
CA GLN A 293 -13.31 -7.00 -15.27
C GLN A 293 -13.39 -7.06 -13.75
N LEU A 294 -12.55 -6.30 -13.03
CA LEU A 294 -12.68 -6.17 -11.59
C LEU A 294 -13.95 -5.38 -11.23
N ILE A 295 -14.17 -4.20 -11.82
CA ILE A 295 -15.34 -3.35 -11.59
C ILE A 295 -16.65 -4.12 -11.82
N ASP A 296 -16.70 -4.98 -12.82
CA ASP A 296 -17.91 -5.74 -13.17
C ASP A 296 -18.11 -7.01 -12.32
N MET A 297 -17.17 -7.33 -11.42
CA MET A 297 -17.34 -8.49 -10.52
C MET A 297 -18.60 -8.35 -9.69
N GLU A 298 -19.39 -9.43 -9.69
CA GLU A 298 -20.59 -9.53 -8.86
C GLU A 298 -20.25 -9.37 -7.38
N CYS A 299 -21.01 -8.51 -6.72
CA CYS A 299 -20.97 -8.29 -5.28
C CYS A 299 -22.27 -8.87 -4.70
N PRO A 300 -22.34 -10.17 -4.36
CA PRO A 300 -23.57 -10.73 -3.83
C PRO A 300 -23.92 -10.02 -2.52
N ILE A 301 -25.19 -9.65 -2.39
CA ILE A 301 -25.72 -8.91 -1.25
C ILE A 301 -26.61 -9.87 -0.47
N ASN A 302 -26.36 -9.99 0.83
CA ASN A 302 -27.14 -10.85 1.71
C ASN A 302 -28.46 -10.18 2.16
N GLU A 303 -29.29 -10.90 2.92
CA GLU A 303 -30.57 -10.39 3.43
C GLU A 303 -30.46 -9.11 4.26
N GLN A 304 -29.30 -8.83 4.86
CA GLN A 304 -29.04 -7.62 5.64
C GLN A 304 -28.49 -6.46 4.80
N GLN A 305 -28.59 -6.55 3.47
CA GLN A 305 -28.03 -5.59 2.52
C GLN A 305 -26.51 -5.41 2.62
N GLU A 306 -25.79 -6.41 3.11
CA GLU A 306 -24.32 -6.40 3.23
C GLU A 306 -23.67 -7.23 2.13
N ILE A 307 -22.48 -6.82 1.69
CA ILE A 307 -21.70 -7.61 0.73
C ILE A 307 -21.26 -8.92 1.38
N GLU A 308 -21.50 -10.01 0.67
CA GLU A 308 -20.99 -11.34 0.98
C GLU A 308 -19.72 -11.61 0.14
N PRO A 309 -18.53 -11.48 0.74
CA PRO A 309 -17.30 -11.67 -0.01
C PRO A 309 -17.07 -13.14 -0.34
N HIS A 310 -16.46 -13.40 -1.51
CA HIS A 310 -15.89 -14.71 -1.83
C HIS A 310 -14.61 -14.91 -1.01
N VAL A 311 -14.55 -15.98 -0.24
CA VAL A 311 -13.42 -16.27 0.64
C VAL A 311 -12.50 -17.28 -0.03
N LEU A 312 -11.28 -16.85 -0.37
CA LEU A 312 -10.26 -17.70 -0.98
C LEU A 312 -9.37 -18.31 0.11
N SER A 313 -9.29 -19.63 0.12
CA SER A 313 -8.29 -20.37 0.88
C SER A 313 -6.99 -20.47 0.08
N PHE A 314 -5.93 -20.92 0.76
CA PHE A 314 -4.67 -21.28 0.12
C PHE A 314 -4.67 -22.75 -0.25
N THR A 315 -4.11 -23.10 -1.40
CA THR A 315 -3.72 -24.49 -1.71
C THR A 315 -2.73 -25.00 -0.65
N GLU A 316 -2.67 -26.31 -0.45
CA GLU A 316 -1.84 -26.91 0.61
C GLU A 316 -0.34 -26.54 0.43
N GLU A 317 0.17 -26.57 -0.79
CA GLU A 317 1.55 -26.21 -1.11
C GLU A 317 1.81 -24.71 -0.87
N ALA A 318 0.87 -23.84 -1.28
CA ALA A 318 0.97 -22.40 -1.07
C ALA A 318 0.97 -22.05 0.42
N LYS A 319 0.09 -22.69 1.19
CA LYS A 319 0.01 -22.52 2.64
C LYS A 319 1.30 -22.96 3.32
N ALA A 320 1.79 -24.17 3.00
CA ALA A 320 3.05 -24.68 3.54
C ALA A 320 4.23 -23.74 3.27
N ARG A 321 4.32 -23.22 2.05
CA ARG A 321 5.37 -22.27 1.66
C ARG A 321 5.27 -20.93 2.40
N LEU A 322 4.05 -20.44 2.64
CA LEU A 322 3.83 -19.21 3.39
C LEU A 322 4.21 -19.37 4.87
N TYR A 323 3.91 -20.51 5.49
CA TYR A 323 4.37 -20.82 6.86
C TYR A 323 5.90 -20.93 6.97
N GLU A 324 6.54 -21.59 6.00
CA GLU A 324 8.01 -21.65 5.94
C GLU A 324 8.62 -20.24 5.89
N TRP A 325 8.09 -19.38 5.02
CA TRP A 325 8.52 -17.97 4.98
C TRP A 325 8.27 -17.25 6.31
N GLN A 326 7.09 -17.42 6.91
CA GLN A 326 6.69 -16.72 8.13
C GLN A 326 7.56 -17.11 9.33
N HIS A 327 7.93 -18.39 9.47
CA HIS A 327 8.85 -18.84 10.53
C HIS A 327 10.22 -18.16 10.39
N HIS A 328 10.78 -18.15 9.18
CA HIS A 328 12.05 -17.47 8.92
C HIS A 328 11.96 -15.95 9.10
N PHE A 329 10.82 -15.36 8.76
CA PHE A 329 10.56 -13.93 8.96
C PHE A 329 10.42 -13.59 10.44
N SER A 330 9.81 -14.46 11.25
CA SER A 330 9.73 -14.32 12.72
C SER A 330 11.10 -14.35 13.37
N GLU A 331 12.00 -15.25 12.94
CA GLU A 331 13.38 -15.27 13.42
C GLU A 331 14.11 -13.94 13.14
N GLN A 332 13.81 -13.27 12.03
CA GLN A 332 14.36 -11.94 11.75
C GLN A 332 13.77 -10.87 12.69
N CYS A 333 12.49 -10.96 13.04
CA CYS A 333 11.87 -10.08 14.04
C CYS A 333 12.51 -10.26 15.42
N ASP A 334 12.72 -11.50 15.86
CA ASP A 334 13.28 -11.81 17.18
C ASP A 334 14.73 -11.32 17.35
N ASN A 335 15.47 -11.24 16.25
CA ASN A 335 16.85 -10.77 16.22
C ASN A 335 16.98 -9.25 15.96
N GLU A 336 15.89 -8.56 15.65
CA GLU A 336 15.90 -7.11 15.40
C GLU A 336 15.79 -6.33 16.72
N THR A 337 16.69 -5.37 16.90
CA THR A 337 16.77 -4.57 18.13
C THR A 337 15.94 -3.29 18.05
N ASN A 338 15.55 -2.87 16.85
CA ASN A 338 14.78 -1.65 16.64
C ASN A 338 13.27 -1.94 16.66
N ASP A 339 12.59 -1.52 17.73
CA ASP A 339 11.14 -1.69 17.92
C ASP A 339 10.30 -1.17 16.76
N THR A 340 10.71 -0.07 16.10
CA THR A 340 10.00 0.46 14.93
C THR A 340 10.11 -0.49 13.74
N ILE A 341 11.30 -1.08 13.51
CA ILE A 341 11.50 -2.07 12.44
C ILE A 341 10.71 -3.35 12.75
N VAL A 342 10.73 -3.83 14.00
CA VAL A 342 9.92 -4.98 14.44
C VAL A 342 8.44 -4.73 14.19
N SER A 343 7.94 -3.54 14.55
CA SER A 343 6.54 -3.15 14.30
C SER A 343 6.19 -3.16 12.81
N ILE A 344 7.07 -2.64 11.94
CA ILE A 344 6.91 -2.70 10.48
C ILE A 344 6.85 -4.15 10.00
N TYR A 345 7.75 -5.02 10.46
CA TYR A 345 7.79 -6.42 10.07
C TYR A 345 6.47 -7.11 10.45
N CYS A 346 5.93 -6.86 11.65
CA CYS A 346 4.63 -7.38 12.06
C CYS A 346 3.48 -6.92 11.13
N LYS A 347 3.55 -5.71 10.54
CA LYS A 347 2.56 -5.26 9.54
C LYS A 347 2.78 -5.91 8.18
N LEU A 348 4.03 -6.21 7.81
CA LEU A 348 4.34 -6.94 6.58
C LEU A 348 3.79 -8.37 6.57
N GLU A 349 3.68 -9.03 7.72
CA GLU A 349 2.98 -10.33 7.84
C GLU A 349 1.48 -10.24 7.55
N ILE A 350 0.85 -9.09 7.80
CA ILE A 350 -0.53 -8.85 7.40
C ILE A 350 -0.57 -8.61 5.88
N TYR A 351 0.36 -7.79 5.38
CA TYR A 351 0.41 -7.42 3.97
C TYR A 351 0.69 -8.58 3.03
N ILE A 352 1.51 -9.56 3.41
CA ILE A 352 1.80 -10.69 2.52
C ILE A 352 0.52 -11.46 2.15
N ILE A 353 -0.41 -11.63 3.10
CA ILE A 353 -1.71 -12.28 2.84
C ILE A 353 -2.54 -11.45 1.85
N ARG A 354 -2.50 -10.12 1.98
CA ARG A 354 -3.17 -9.19 1.06
C ARG A 354 -2.55 -9.22 -0.33
N PHE A 355 -1.22 -9.24 -0.41
CA PHE A 355 -0.47 -9.34 -1.66
C PHE A 355 -0.80 -10.65 -2.39
N CYS A 356 -0.86 -11.77 -1.67
CA CYS A 356 -1.28 -13.05 -2.23
C CYS A 356 -2.65 -12.96 -2.94
N LEU A 357 -3.64 -12.34 -2.30
CA LEU A 357 -4.97 -12.14 -2.90
C LEU A 357 -4.93 -11.24 -4.13
N ILE A 358 -4.23 -10.10 -4.03
CA ILE A 358 -4.13 -9.12 -5.12
C ILE A 358 -3.44 -9.76 -6.33
N ILE A 359 -2.36 -10.51 -6.11
CA ILE A 359 -1.60 -11.17 -7.18
C ILE A 359 -2.42 -12.31 -7.80
N GLN A 360 -3.13 -13.12 -7.00
CA GLN A 360 -4.01 -14.18 -7.51
C GLN A 360 -5.07 -13.59 -8.44
N LEU A 361 -5.75 -12.53 -8.01
CA LEU A 361 -6.81 -11.91 -8.80
C LEU A 361 -6.28 -11.13 -10.00
N ALA A 362 -5.07 -10.56 -9.93
CA ALA A 362 -4.41 -9.96 -11.08
C ALA A 362 -4.07 -11.00 -12.15
N ARG A 363 -3.58 -12.17 -11.75
CA ARG A 363 -3.31 -13.28 -12.67
C ARG A 363 -4.59 -13.84 -13.29
N TRP A 364 -5.66 -13.95 -12.50
CA TRP A 364 -6.97 -14.35 -12.99
C TRP A 364 -7.54 -13.39 -14.04
N THR A 365 -7.49 -12.07 -13.83
CA THR A 365 -7.96 -11.10 -14.83
C THR A 365 -7.13 -11.11 -16.12
N CYS A 366 -5.91 -11.65 -16.07
CA CYS A 366 -5.07 -11.84 -17.23
C CYS A 366 -5.16 -13.26 -17.83
N GLY A 367 -6.01 -14.14 -17.29
CA GLY A 367 -6.20 -15.51 -17.77
C GLY A 367 -5.06 -16.48 -17.45
N GLU A 368 -4.20 -16.15 -16.47
CA GLU A 368 -3.06 -17.01 -16.07
C GLU A 368 -3.42 -18.05 -15.00
N CYS A 369 -4.58 -17.93 -14.35
CA CYS A 369 -5.08 -18.88 -13.35
C CYS A 369 -6.60 -18.70 -13.12
N ASP A 370 -7.19 -19.56 -12.30
CA ASP A 370 -8.52 -19.36 -11.72
C ASP A 370 -8.50 -18.45 -10.48
N LYS A 371 -9.67 -18.28 -9.85
CA LYS A 371 -9.87 -17.52 -8.61
C LYS A 371 -10.51 -18.37 -7.49
N GLU A 372 -10.33 -19.68 -7.53
CA GLU A 372 -10.91 -20.61 -6.56
C GLU A 372 -10.07 -20.69 -5.28
N ALA A 373 -8.75 -20.68 -5.43
CA ALA A 373 -7.79 -20.70 -4.32
C ALA A 373 -6.53 -19.89 -4.64
N ILE A 374 -5.81 -19.47 -3.61
CA ILE A 374 -4.49 -18.85 -3.75
C ILE A 374 -3.45 -19.95 -3.96
N ASP A 375 -2.79 -19.91 -5.11
CA ASP A 375 -1.79 -20.90 -5.51
C ASP A 375 -0.36 -20.54 -5.04
N LEU A 376 0.56 -21.49 -5.24
CA LEU A 376 1.95 -21.36 -4.83
C LEU A 376 2.67 -20.20 -5.55
N LEU A 377 2.37 -19.95 -6.83
CA LEU A 377 3.05 -18.91 -7.60
C LEU A 377 2.65 -17.52 -7.09
N SER A 378 1.39 -17.33 -6.72
CA SER A 378 0.91 -16.09 -6.08
C SER A 378 1.59 -15.84 -4.73
N VAL A 379 1.81 -16.89 -3.93
CA VAL A 379 2.57 -16.78 -2.66
C VAL A 379 4.04 -16.43 -2.90
N GLU A 380 4.73 -17.08 -3.84
CA GLU A 380 6.13 -16.78 -4.15
C GLU A 380 6.32 -15.34 -4.63
N ARG A 381 5.39 -14.84 -5.45
CA ARG A 381 5.39 -13.45 -5.92
C ARG A 381 5.07 -12.46 -4.79
N ALA A 382 4.16 -12.81 -3.88
CA ALA A 382 3.89 -12.02 -2.69
C ALA A 382 5.11 -11.91 -1.78
N ILE A 383 5.86 -13.00 -1.57
CA ILE A 383 7.12 -13.00 -0.79
C ILE A 383 8.12 -12.00 -1.37
N ARG A 384 8.30 -11.96 -2.70
CA ARG A 384 9.19 -11.00 -3.36
C ARG A 384 8.77 -9.56 -3.12
N LEU A 385 7.47 -9.29 -3.21
CA LEU A 385 6.92 -7.97 -2.96
C LEU A 385 7.10 -7.55 -1.49
N THR A 386 6.90 -8.47 -0.54
CA THR A 386 7.14 -8.22 0.87
C THR A 386 8.59 -7.85 1.14
N GLU A 387 9.56 -8.55 0.53
CA GLU A 387 10.98 -8.22 0.68
C GLU A 387 11.34 -6.85 0.08
N TYR A 388 10.71 -6.46 -1.04
CA TYR A 388 10.85 -5.09 -1.55
C TYR A 388 10.39 -4.04 -0.54
N PHE A 389 9.20 -4.20 0.03
CA PHE A 389 8.68 -3.23 1.00
C PHE A 389 9.44 -3.24 2.34
N LYS A 390 9.98 -4.40 2.75
CA LYS A 390 10.90 -4.48 3.89
C LYS A 390 12.12 -3.58 3.67
N ASN A 391 12.80 -3.75 2.54
CA ASN A 391 13.99 -2.96 2.20
C ASN A 391 13.69 -1.47 2.01
N SER A 392 12.54 -1.14 1.40
CA SER A 392 12.08 0.24 1.26
C SER A 392 11.81 0.89 2.62
N ALA A 393 11.16 0.17 3.54
CA ALA A 393 10.86 0.68 4.88
C ALA A 393 12.15 0.94 5.68
N ILE A 394 13.13 0.03 5.64
CA ILE A 394 14.46 0.24 6.26
C ILE A 394 15.13 1.49 5.66
N SER A 395 15.09 1.64 4.33
CA SER A 395 15.67 2.80 3.65
C SER A 395 15.03 4.11 4.09
N VAL A 396 13.71 4.13 4.25
CA VAL A 396 12.98 5.31 4.75
C VAL A 396 13.32 5.59 6.22
N GLN A 397 13.37 4.57 7.07
CA GLN A 397 13.77 4.74 8.48
C GLN A 397 15.18 5.33 8.59
N ASN A 398 16.14 4.85 7.79
CA ASN A 398 17.49 5.39 7.80
C ASN A 398 17.51 6.88 7.40
N ILE A 399 16.72 7.28 6.39
CA ILE A 399 16.56 8.69 6.00
C ILE A 399 15.92 9.52 7.12
N LEU A 400 14.92 8.99 7.81
CA LEU A 400 14.28 9.68 8.93
C LEU A 400 15.28 9.94 10.06
N ASN A 401 16.08 8.92 10.38
CA ASN A 401 17.08 8.99 11.44
C ASN A 401 18.24 9.94 11.09
N GLU A 402 18.74 9.92 9.86
CA GLU A 402 19.72 10.91 9.37
C GLU A 402 19.19 12.35 9.49
N ASN A 403 17.92 12.60 9.15
CA ASN A 403 17.34 13.94 9.23
C ASN A 403 17.02 14.41 10.67
N MET A 404 17.03 13.52 11.66
CA MET A 404 16.90 13.87 13.07
C MET A 404 18.24 14.27 13.71
N LEU A 405 19.36 14.04 13.01
CA LEU A 405 20.68 14.38 13.52
C LEU A 405 20.87 15.90 13.61
N THR A 406 21.45 16.34 14.71
CA THR A 406 22.01 17.69 14.82
C THR A 406 23.12 17.87 13.79
N ALA A 407 23.41 19.11 13.39
CA ALA A 407 24.52 19.41 12.47
C ALA A 407 25.86 18.79 12.93
N GLN A 408 26.07 18.75 14.25
CA GLN A 408 27.22 18.11 14.88
C GLN A 408 27.24 16.59 14.68
N GLN A 409 26.12 15.91 14.94
CA GLN A 409 26.01 14.45 14.74
C GLN A 409 26.13 14.08 13.26
N GLN A 410 25.53 14.84 12.36
CA GLN A 410 25.63 14.62 10.92
C GLN A 410 27.08 14.75 10.44
N ALA A 411 27.82 15.75 10.93
CA ALA A 411 29.22 15.92 10.59
C ALA A 411 30.04 14.70 11.05
N ILE A 412 29.81 14.18 12.25
CA ILE A 412 30.49 12.97 12.74
C ILE A 412 30.16 11.75 11.86
N VAL A 413 28.88 11.53 11.56
CA VAL A 413 28.45 10.44 10.68
C VAL A 413 29.13 10.56 9.32
N ASN A 414 29.21 11.75 8.72
CA ASN A 414 29.84 11.93 7.41
C ASN A 414 31.36 11.66 7.42
N HIS A 415 32.06 12.01 8.50
CA HIS A 415 33.52 11.85 8.62
C HIS A 415 33.94 10.44 9.05
N LEU A 416 33.06 9.65 9.66
CA LEU A 416 33.34 8.26 9.97
C LEU A 416 33.56 7.41 8.69
N PRO A 417 34.50 6.45 8.67
CA PRO A 417 34.59 5.50 7.55
C PRO A 417 33.41 4.49 7.55
N ALA A 418 33.27 3.72 6.46
CA ALA A 418 32.22 2.69 6.34
C ALA A 418 32.27 1.64 7.46
N THR A 419 33.48 1.31 7.90
CA THR A 419 33.77 0.51 9.10
C THR A 419 34.74 1.28 9.97
N PHE A 420 34.48 1.37 11.28
CA PHE A 420 35.27 2.17 12.20
C PHE A 420 35.36 1.56 13.60
N THR A 421 36.41 1.91 14.34
CA THR A 421 36.59 1.53 15.75
C THR A 421 36.07 2.61 16.69
N THR A 422 35.83 2.26 17.96
CA THR A 422 35.47 3.26 18.99
C THR A 422 36.52 4.38 19.09
N ALA A 423 37.81 4.06 18.95
CA ALA A 423 38.88 5.05 18.97
C ALA A 423 38.75 6.06 17.82
N GLN A 424 38.53 5.58 16.59
CA GLN A 424 38.31 6.45 15.43
C GLN A 424 37.05 7.31 15.59
N ALA A 425 35.99 6.77 16.20
CA ALA A 425 34.80 7.55 16.51
C ALA A 425 35.08 8.67 17.52
N HIS A 426 35.89 8.41 18.55
CA HIS A 426 36.29 9.43 19.52
C HIS A 426 37.14 10.53 18.88
N ASP A 427 38.04 10.17 17.95
CA ASP A 427 38.87 11.15 17.24
C ASP A 427 37.98 12.08 16.38
N VAL A 428 37.10 11.51 15.57
CA VAL A 428 36.15 12.28 14.74
C VAL A 428 35.19 13.11 15.60
N ALA A 429 34.71 12.57 16.73
CA ALA A 429 33.84 13.31 17.64
C ALA A 429 34.54 14.51 18.28
N LYS A 430 35.82 14.36 18.62
CA LYS A 430 36.65 15.44 19.18
C LYS A 430 36.87 16.57 18.16
N GLU A 431 37.09 16.22 16.90
CA GLU A 431 37.20 17.20 15.80
C GLU A 431 35.89 17.96 15.55
N ASN A 432 34.75 17.40 15.95
CA ASN A 432 33.42 17.99 15.79
C ASN A 432 32.84 18.50 17.13
N ASP A 433 33.66 18.78 18.15
CA ASP A 433 33.26 19.32 19.46
C ASP A 433 32.24 18.46 20.26
N MET A 434 32.15 17.16 20.00
CA MET A 434 31.26 16.25 20.74
C MET A 434 32.02 15.57 21.88
N LYS A 435 31.47 15.67 23.10
CA LYS A 435 32.04 15.03 24.30
C LYS A 435 31.96 13.49 24.19
N SER A 436 32.98 12.78 24.70
CA SER A 436 33.07 11.31 24.65
C SER A 436 31.82 10.59 25.17
N ARG A 437 31.27 11.01 26.32
CA ARG A 437 30.04 10.42 26.88
C ARG A 437 28.82 10.62 25.97
N THR A 438 28.75 11.76 25.28
CA THR A 438 27.69 12.03 24.31
C THR A 438 27.86 11.18 23.06
N LEU A 439 29.10 10.95 22.61
CA LEU A 439 29.40 10.03 21.50
C LEU A 439 29.02 8.60 21.86
N GLU A 440 29.41 8.10 23.03
CA GLU A 440 29.08 6.72 23.45
C GLU A 440 27.56 6.51 23.49
N ARG A 441 26.83 7.50 24.03
CA ARG A 441 25.36 7.49 23.99
C ARG A 441 24.85 7.53 22.55
N PHE A 442 25.40 8.42 21.72
CA PHE A 442 25.00 8.54 20.31
C PHE A 442 25.22 7.24 19.52
N LEU A 443 26.38 6.58 19.68
CA LEU A 443 26.67 5.31 19.04
C LEU A 443 25.69 4.23 19.50
N ASN A 444 25.43 4.11 20.81
CA ASN A 444 24.52 3.12 21.37
C ASN A 444 23.05 3.38 20.99
N ASP A 445 22.58 4.63 21.09
CA ASP A 445 21.21 5.05 20.75
C ASP A 445 20.91 4.84 19.25
N ASN A 446 21.94 4.71 18.40
CA ASN A 446 21.80 4.55 16.95
C ASN A 446 22.29 3.18 16.42
N ILE A 447 22.45 2.18 17.29
CA ILE A 447 22.67 0.78 16.86
C ILE A 447 21.39 0.26 16.19
N GLY A 448 21.53 -0.38 15.02
CA GLY A 448 20.39 -0.85 14.22
C GLY A 448 19.72 0.26 13.40
N VAL A 449 20.23 1.49 13.49
CA VAL A 449 19.65 2.69 12.87
C VAL A 449 20.65 3.36 11.93
N LEU A 450 21.78 3.82 12.46
CA LEU A 450 22.87 4.39 11.66
C LEU A 450 24.09 3.46 11.62
N PHE A 451 24.28 2.69 12.70
CA PHE A 451 25.44 1.86 12.91
C PHE A 451 25.02 0.42 13.19
N ARG A 452 25.80 -0.54 12.70
CA ARG A 452 25.75 -1.94 13.11
C ARG A 452 26.97 -2.21 13.98
N LYS A 453 26.76 -2.90 15.10
CA LYS A 453 27.85 -3.33 15.98
C LYS A 453 28.34 -4.68 15.50
N GLU A 454 29.52 -4.70 14.89
CA GLU A 454 30.10 -5.93 14.35
C GLU A 454 30.69 -6.77 15.48
N LYS A 455 31.49 -6.14 16.35
CA LYS A 455 32.18 -6.76 17.49
C LYS A 455 32.39 -5.74 18.59
N HIS A 456 32.95 -6.17 19.72
CA HIS A 456 33.28 -5.24 20.81
C HIS A 456 34.30 -4.19 20.32
N GLY A 457 33.86 -2.94 20.25
CA GLY A 457 34.69 -1.81 19.82
C GLY A 457 34.76 -1.57 18.31
N GLU A 458 34.03 -2.33 17.50
CA GLU A 458 33.98 -2.21 16.04
C GLU A 458 32.55 -2.03 15.54
N TYR A 459 32.37 -1.05 14.67
CA TYR A 459 31.09 -0.63 14.11
C TYR A 459 31.18 -0.51 12.59
N SER A 460 30.06 -0.71 11.91
CA SER A 460 29.89 -0.41 10.48
C SER A 460 28.70 0.52 10.27
N LYS A 461 28.71 1.30 9.19
CA LYS A 461 27.57 2.12 8.79
C LYS A 461 26.58 1.28 7.99
N ILE A 462 25.29 1.44 8.25
CA ILE A 462 24.24 0.61 7.63
C ILE A 462 24.02 0.97 6.14
N ASN A 463 24.39 2.19 5.69
CA ASN A 463 24.11 2.72 4.34
C ASN A 463 25.35 3.25 3.58
N SER A 464 26.57 2.80 3.89
CA SER A 464 27.80 3.26 3.18
C SER A 464 28.17 2.41 1.98
#